data_AF-A0A9D7VNX0-F1
#
_entry.id   AF-A0A9D7VNX0-F1
#
_cell.length_a   1.000
_cell.length_b   1.000
_cell.length_c   1.000
_cell.angle_alpha   90.00
_cell.angle_beta   90.00
_cell.angle_gamma   90.00
#
_symmetry.space_group_name_H-M   'P 1'
#
loop_
_entity.id
_entity.type
_entity.pdbx_description
1 polymer ?
#
loop_
_entity_poly.entity_id
_entity_poly.type
_entity_poly.pdbx_seq_one_letter_code
_entity_poly.pdbx_strand_id
1 'polypeptide(L)'
;MRPTRKTHACAGPNALPGGYPALVGKGEVRLALPNGLPQDEAIRVNLDGQTVEGISEIRADGTIVYAPAEMAVLREAFGYDCAQMHVDEVDDWAGELQARYRAYAERLSA
;
A
#
# COMPACT_ATOMS: atom_id res chain seq x y z
N MET A 1 -2.65 25.09 -16.49
CA MET A 1 -2.65 23.61 -16.66
C MET A 1 -1.23 23.10 -16.44
N ARG A 2 -1.00 22.09 -15.57
CA ARG A 2 0.35 21.63 -15.25
C ARG A 2 0.98 20.87 -16.44
N PRO A 3 2.26 21.11 -16.78
CA PRO A 3 2.95 20.36 -17.83
C PRO A 3 3.12 18.89 -17.44
N THR A 4 3.13 18.00 -18.44
CA THR A 4 3.33 16.57 -18.25
C THR A 4 4.73 16.29 -17.71
N ARG A 5 4.82 15.48 -16.65
CA ARG A 5 6.09 15.02 -16.06
C ARG A 5 6.08 13.50 -15.97
N LYS A 6 7.26 12.90 -16.14
CA LYS A 6 7.48 11.49 -15.84
C LYS A 6 7.73 11.34 -14.35
N THR A 7 6.92 10.52 -13.70
CA THR A 7 7.08 10.12 -12.30
C THR A 7 7.56 8.67 -12.29
N HIS A 8 8.57 8.38 -11.47
CA HIS A 8 9.13 7.04 -11.35
C HIS A 8 8.18 6.07 -10.64
N ALA A 9 7.48 6.55 -9.61
CA ALA A 9 6.49 5.79 -8.87
C ALA A 9 5.23 6.65 -8.64
N CYS A 10 4.20 6.39 -9.42
CA CYS A 10 2.84 6.83 -9.13
C CYS A 10 2.13 5.67 -8.45
N ALA A 11 1.65 5.87 -7.22
CA ALA A 11 0.84 4.88 -6.53
C ALA A 11 -0.59 4.89 -7.09
N GLY A 12 -1.17 3.71 -7.27
CA GLY A 12 -2.60 3.58 -7.61
C GLY A 12 -3.10 4.19 -8.93
N PRO A 13 -2.29 4.43 -9.99
CA PRO A 13 -2.77 5.11 -11.19
C PRO A 13 -3.90 4.30 -11.84
N ASN A 14 -4.98 4.97 -12.23
CA ASN A 14 -6.14 4.34 -12.87
C ASN A 14 -6.75 3.18 -12.05
N ALA A 15 -6.72 3.29 -10.71
CA ALA A 15 -7.19 2.25 -9.78
C ALA A 15 -6.45 0.90 -9.88
N LEU A 16 -5.20 0.91 -10.38
CA LEU A 16 -4.36 -0.28 -10.42
C LEU A 16 -3.60 -0.49 -9.10
N PRO A 17 -3.36 -1.73 -8.66
CA PRO A 17 -2.63 -2.01 -7.44
C PRO A 17 -1.15 -1.63 -7.55
N GLY A 18 -0.56 -1.18 -6.45
CA GLY A 18 0.87 -0.88 -6.35
C GLY A 18 1.31 0.42 -7.04
N GLY A 19 2.59 0.46 -7.42
CA GLY A 19 3.25 1.61 -8.01
C GLY A 19 3.64 1.39 -9.46
N TYR A 20 3.57 2.44 -10.27
CA TYR A 20 3.99 2.39 -11.67
C TYR A 20 4.76 3.63 -12.09
N PRO A 21 5.72 3.51 -13.03
CA PRO A 21 6.17 4.65 -13.78
C PRO A 21 4.99 5.24 -14.56
N ALA A 22 4.78 6.54 -14.47
CA ALA A 22 3.64 7.21 -15.10
C ALA A 22 4.01 8.58 -15.68
N LEU A 23 3.29 8.98 -16.73
CA LEU A 23 3.25 10.35 -17.23
C LEU A 23 2.02 11.03 -16.62
N VAL A 24 2.26 12.05 -15.81
CA VAL A 24 1.21 12.80 -15.10
C VAL A 24 1.21 14.24 -15.57
N GLY A 25 0.07 14.73 -16.02
CA GLY A 25 -0.13 16.15 -16.36
C GLY A 25 -1.30 16.33 -17.30
N LYS A 26 -1.66 17.57 -17.62
CA LYS A 26 -2.79 17.86 -18.53
C LYS A 26 -4.14 17.21 -18.15
N GLY A 27 -4.33 16.88 -16.87
CA GLY A 27 -5.54 16.20 -16.39
C GLY A 27 -5.58 14.70 -16.65
N GLU A 28 -4.47 14.10 -17.07
CA GLU A 28 -4.37 12.67 -17.39
C GLU A 28 -3.22 11.99 -16.64
N VAL A 29 -3.37 10.69 -16.43
CA VAL A 29 -2.35 9.77 -15.92
C VAL A 29 -2.22 8.61 -16.89
N ARG A 30 -1.06 8.48 -17.53
CA ARG A 30 -0.76 7.37 -18.46
C ARG A 30 0.38 6.54 -17.90
N LEU A 31 0.26 5.22 -17.95
CA LEU A 31 1.37 4.34 -17.58
C LEU A 31 2.55 4.55 -18.55
N ALA A 32 3.75 4.53 -18.00
CA ALA A 32 5.02 4.68 -18.73
C ALA A 32 5.86 3.41 -18.57
N LEU A 33 5.23 2.25 -18.83
CA LEU A 33 5.85 0.94 -18.68
C LEU A 33 7.07 0.78 -19.62
N PRO A 34 8.12 0.06 -19.21
CA PRO A 34 9.22 -0.31 -20.09
C PRO A 34 8.74 -1.08 -21.32
N ASN A 35 9.48 -0.97 -22.42
CA ASN A 35 9.24 -1.79 -23.60
C ASN A 35 9.36 -3.28 -23.25
N GLY A 36 8.40 -4.09 -23.69
CA GLY A 36 8.38 -5.53 -23.43
C GLY A 36 7.77 -5.94 -22.08
N LEU A 37 7.21 -5.00 -21.31
CA LEU A 37 6.41 -5.30 -20.11
C LEU A 37 4.92 -4.99 -20.38
N PRO A 38 4.10 -6.02 -20.67
CA PRO A 38 2.65 -5.89 -20.75
C PRO A 38 2.03 -5.37 -19.44
N GLN A 39 0.87 -4.71 -19.54
CA GLN A 39 0.20 -4.13 -18.37
C GLN A 39 -0.30 -5.19 -17.38
N ASP A 40 -0.86 -6.29 -17.88
CA ASP A 40 -1.30 -7.44 -17.08
C ASP A 40 -0.15 -8.06 -16.30
N GLU A 41 1.02 -8.18 -16.92
CA GLU A 41 2.24 -8.62 -16.24
C GLU A 41 2.67 -7.64 -15.15
N ALA A 42 2.62 -6.33 -15.41
CA ALA A 42 2.94 -5.31 -14.42
C ALA A 42 1.94 -5.31 -13.24
N ILE A 43 0.66 -5.57 -13.51
CA ILE A 43 -0.37 -5.76 -12.47
C ILE A 43 -0.06 -6.99 -11.64
N ARG A 44 0.27 -8.12 -12.28
CA ARG A 44 0.64 -9.37 -11.61
C ARG A 44 1.84 -9.18 -10.68
N VAL A 45 2.89 -8.49 -11.13
CA VAL A 45 4.06 -8.18 -10.30
C VAL A 45 3.68 -7.38 -9.04
N ASN A 46 2.80 -6.39 -9.17
CA ASN A 46 2.35 -5.60 -8.02
C ASN A 46 1.45 -6.41 -7.07
N LEU A 47 0.58 -7.27 -7.60
CA LEU A 47 -0.25 -8.18 -6.82
C LEU A 47 0.58 -9.25 -6.07
N ASP A 48 1.62 -9.77 -6.71
CA ASP A 48 2.56 -10.68 -6.06
C ASP A 48 3.35 -9.92 -4.98
N GLY A 49 3.79 -8.70 -5.28
CA GLY A 49 4.54 -7.83 -4.36
C GLY A 49 3.80 -7.48 -3.07
N GLN A 50 2.51 -7.12 -3.14
CA GLN A 50 1.73 -6.76 -1.95
C GLN A 50 1.66 -7.89 -0.91
N THR A 51 1.77 -9.17 -1.34
CA THR A 51 1.75 -10.31 -0.41
C THR A 51 3.00 -10.31 0.47
N VAL A 52 4.14 -9.88 -0.08
CA VAL A 52 5.40 -9.70 0.65
C VAL A 52 5.33 -8.50 1.60
N GLU A 53 4.44 -7.55 1.33
CA GLU A 53 4.14 -6.40 2.20
C GLU A 53 3.07 -6.72 3.26
N GLY A 54 2.65 -7.99 3.38
CA GLY A 54 1.67 -8.43 4.36
C GLY A 54 0.22 -8.13 3.98
N ILE A 55 -0.07 -7.88 2.70
CA ILE A 55 -1.43 -7.65 2.18
C ILE A 55 -1.84 -8.84 1.33
N SER A 56 -2.84 -9.59 1.82
CA SER A 56 -3.37 -10.76 1.13
C SER A 56 -4.32 -10.40 -0.02
N GLU A 57 -5.12 -9.35 0.14
CA GLU A 57 -6.13 -8.94 -0.83
C GLU A 57 -6.41 -7.43 -0.71
N ILE A 58 -6.63 -6.77 -1.85
CA ILE A 58 -7.27 -5.44 -1.92
C ILE A 58 -8.55 -5.62 -2.70
N ARG A 59 -9.69 -5.45 -2.03
CA ARG A 59 -11.02 -5.61 -2.62
C ARG A 59 -11.40 -4.38 -3.42
N ALA A 60 -12.29 -4.57 -4.39
CA ALA A 60 -12.76 -3.51 -5.28
C ALA A 60 -13.49 -2.36 -4.55
N ASP A 61 -14.01 -2.61 -3.36
CA ASP A 61 -14.63 -1.58 -2.51
C ASP A 61 -13.61 -0.72 -1.76
N GLY A 62 -12.32 -1.07 -1.78
CA GLY A 62 -11.28 -0.37 -1.02
C GLY A 62 -10.95 -1.03 0.31
N THR A 63 -11.51 -2.21 0.61
CA THR A 63 -11.11 -3.00 1.78
C THR A 63 -9.75 -3.69 1.54
N ILE A 64 -8.81 -3.46 2.45
CA ILE A 64 -7.51 -4.13 2.52
C ILE A 64 -7.62 -5.30 3.51
N VAL A 65 -7.16 -6.48 3.12
CA VAL A 65 -7.09 -7.67 3.98
C VAL A 65 -5.62 -7.99 4.26
N TYR A 66 -5.26 -8.02 5.53
CA TYR A 66 -3.89 -8.28 5.95
C TYR A 66 -3.61 -9.77 6.12
N ALA A 67 -2.37 -10.15 5.82
CA ALA A 67 -1.90 -11.50 5.96
C ALA A 67 -1.76 -11.89 7.45
N PRO A 68 -2.33 -13.03 7.88
CA PRO A 68 -2.32 -13.42 9.30
C PRO A 68 -0.93 -13.58 9.91
N ALA A 69 0.06 -14.02 9.13
CA ALA A 69 1.42 -14.26 9.61
C ALA A 69 2.12 -12.94 9.96
N GLU A 70 2.05 -11.94 9.08
CA GLU A 70 2.61 -10.61 9.28
C GLU A 70 1.86 -9.87 10.41
N MET A 71 0.53 -10.01 10.49
CA MET A 71 -0.26 -9.42 11.57
C MET A 71 0.05 -10.03 12.94
N ALA A 72 0.41 -11.32 13.00
CA ALA A 72 0.84 -11.95 14.25
C ALA A 72 2.08 -11.28 14.84
N VAL A 73 3.03 -10.85 13.99
CA VAL A 73 4.22 -10.11 14.45
C VAL A 73 3.84 -8.78 15.09
N LEU A 74 2.92 -8.03 14.47
CA LEU A 74 2.44 -6.75 15.03
C LEU A 74 1.66 -6.96 16.33
N ARG A 75 0.87 -8.03 16.42
CA ARG A 75 0.14 -8.42 17.63
C ARG A 75 1.09 -8.74 18.77
N GLU A 76 2.13 -9.54 18.53
CA GLU A 76 3.09 -9.96 19.54
C GLU A 76 4.02 -8.81 19.98
N ALA A 77 4.50 -7.99 19.03
CA ALA A 77 5.44 -6.92 19.33
C ALA A 77 4.76 -5.70 19.97
N PHE A 78 3.63 -5.27 19.39
CA PHE A 78 3.00 -3.99 19.71
C PHE A 78 1.63 -4.14 20.39
N GLY A 79 1.03 -5.34 20.39
CA GLY A 79 -0.37 -5.52 20.77
C GLY A 79 -1.35 -4.89 19.78
N TYR A 80 -0.94 -4.75 18.51
CA TYR A 80 -1.75 -4.21 17.42
C TYR A 80 -2.39 -5.35 16.63
N ASP A 81 -3.70 -5.25 16.36
CA ASP A 81 -4.43 -6.31 15.65
C ASP A 81 -5.47 -5.73 14.69
N CYS A 82 -5.21 -5.88 13.39
CA CYS A 82 -6.08 -5.41 12.31
C CYS A 82 -6.15 -6.48 11.23
N ALA A 83 -7.22 -7.26 11.17
CA ALA A 83 -7.36 -8.30 10.14
C ALA A 83 -7.70 -7.73 8.75
N GLN A 84 -8.53 -6.68 8.74
CA GLN A 84 -8.94 -5.96 7.53
C GLN A 84 -9.32 -4.53 7.89
N MET A 85 -9.23 -3.64 6.91
CA MET A 85 -9.52 -2.22 7.05
C MET A 85 -10.07 -1.68 5.74
N HIS A 86 -11.12 -0.87 5.77
CA HIS A 86 -11.54 -0.06 4.62
C HIS A 86 -10.64 1.17 4.50
N VAL A 87 -10.30 1.58 3.27
CA VAL A 87 -9.37 2.73 3.03
C VAL A 87 -9.78 4.02 3.75
N ASP A 88 -11.08 4.23 3.98
CA ASP A 88 -11.59 5.40 4.69
C ASP A 88 -11.28 5.38 6.21
N GLU A 89 -10.92 4.23 6.77
CA GLU A 89 -10.57 4.06 8.19
C GLU A 89 -9.06 4.27 8.45
N VAL A 90 -8.28 4.61 7.41
CA VAL A 90 -6.80 4.62 7.46
C VAL A 90 -6.25 5.53 8.57
N ASP A 91 -6.89 6.68 8.81
CA ASP A 91 -6.42 7.64 9.80
C ASP A 91 -6.57 7.11 11.23
N ASP A 92 -7.66 6.39 11.52
CA ASP A 92 -7.92 5.81 12.83
C ASP A 92 -6.93 4.69 13.15
N TRP A 93 -6.73 3.78 12.19
CA TRP A 93 -5.78 2.67 12.34
C TRP A 93 -4.33 3.16 12.41
N ALA A 94 -3.96 4.18 11.62
CA ALA A 94 -2.64 4.80 11.71
C ALA A 94 -2.41 5.45 13.09
N GLY A 95 -3.44 6.08 13.65
CA GLY A 95 -3.43 6.63 15.00
C GLY A 95 -3.19 5.56 16.06
N GLU A 96 -3.93 4.45 16.02
CA GLU A 96 -3.72 3.33 16.94
C GLU A 96 -2.30 2.74 16.81
N LEU A 97 -1.87 2.41 15.59
CA LEU A 97 -0.55 1.83 15.35
C LEU A 97 0.57 2.74 15.88
N GLN A 98 0.45 4.06 15.65
CA GLN A 98 1.41 5.03 16.17
C GLN A 98 1.46 5.03 17.71
N ALA A 99 0.30 4.99 18.38
CA ALA A 99 0.24 4.96 19.84
C ALA A 99 0.90 3.68 20.40
N ARG A 100 0.62 2.52 19.81
CA ARG A 100 1.20 1.22 20.18
C ARG A 100 2.72 1.21 19.99
N TYR A 101 3.20 1.73 18.87
CA TYR A 101 4.63 1.83 18.57
C TYR A 101 5.36 2.73 19.57
N ARG A 102 4.77 3.87 19.96
CA ARG A 102 5.34 4.75 21.00
C ARG A 102 5.47 4.03 22.34
N ALA A 103 4.41 3.35 22.80
CA ALA A 103 4.44 2.58 24.04
C ALA A 103 5.50 1.45 24.00
N TYR A 104 5.66 0.80 22.85
CA TYR A 104 6.72 -0.19 22.64
C TYR A 104 8.13 0.43 22.76
N ALA A 105 8.36 1.57 22.12
CA ALA A 105 9.65 2.26 22.16
C ALA A 105 10.01 2.74 23.58
N GLU A 106 9.03 3.23 24.34
CA GLU A 106 9.21 3.61 25.75
C GLU A 106 9.62 2.42 26.61
N ARG A 107 8.98 1.24 26.42
CA ARG A 107 9.31 0.01 27.14
C ARG A 107 10.74 -0.48 26.86
N LEU A 108 11.26 -0.29 25.65
CA LEU A 108 12.63 -0.66 25.31
C LEU A 108 13.68 0.33 25.81
N SER A 109 13.27 1.56 26.12
CA SER A 109 14.17 2.63 26.57
C SER A 109 14.28 2.72 28.10
N ALA A 110 13.50 1.91 28.82
CA ALA A 110 13.48 1.80 30.29
C ALA A 110 14.36 0.64 30.77
#